data_AF-A0A858RFX7-F1
#
_entry.id   AF-A0A858RFX7-F1
#
_cell.length_a   1.000
_cell.length_b   1.000
_cell.length_c   1.000
_cell.angle_alpha   90.00
_cell.angle_beta   90.00
_cell.angle_gamma   90.00
#
_symmetry.space_group_name_H-M   'P 1'
#
loop_
_entity.id
_entity.type
_entity.pdbx_description
1 polymer ?
#
loop_
_entity_poly.entity_id
_entity_poly.type
_entity_poly.pdbx_seq_one_letter_code
_entity_poly.pdbx_strand_id
1 'polypeptide(L)'
;MKILVLTLWCLVPLGLLAYHYGPGRELMTIDAAASTLDQAKAKADAGDWNAAIAGYEEGLAQLPKDKLEEARRIRLELAKARMEAAQLPKAREELAALADELAQDPNAHAKLRDETIATLANSRFYMTYLMKLEGLPDSEWEPEIEAARQEQKLLVQRATEAGDTAAAKKHSDDLESAIKLARMEPEELYGKAIPKQCNGCCSGKCASNKPGKKPSQKPKDGRGAGSGAPMDGEGS
;
A
#
# COMPACT_ATOMS: atom_id res chain seq x y z
N MET A 1 -13.29 57.54 25.79
CA MET A 1 -13.72 57.04 24.46
C MET A 1 -12.61 57.09 23.41
N LYS A 2 -11.94 58.22 23.16
CA LYS A 2 -10.86 58.32 22.14
C LYS A 2 -9.69 57.34 22.33
N ILE A 3 -9.24 57.13 23.56
CA ILE A 3 -8.15 56.19 23.88
C ILE A 3 -8.55 54.74 23.56
N LEU A 4 -9.77 54.33 23.91
CA LEU A 4 -10.29 52.99 23.61
C LEU A 4 -10.36 52.73 22.09
N VAL A 5 -10.79 53.72 21.31
CA VAL A 5 -10.85 53.61 19.85
C VAL A 5 -9.44 53.49 19.24
N LEU A 6 -8.48 54.27 19.74
CA LEU A 6 -7.09 54.19 19.28
C LEU A 6 -6.42 52.86 19.66
N THR A 7 -6.66 52.35 20.88
CA THR A 7 -6.13 51.04 21.28
C THR A 7 -6.74 49.91 20.46
N LEU A 8 -8.05 49.97 20.17
CA LEU A 8 -8.69 48.96 19.33
C LEU A 8 -8.18 49.03 17.89
N TRP A 9 -7.96 50.25 17.37
CA TRP A 9 -7.36 50.48 16.06
C TRP A 9 -5.93 49.93 15.93
N CYS A 10 -5.11 50.03 16.99
CA CYS A 10 -3.78 49.44 17.01
C CYS A 10 -3.79 47.91 17.22
N LEU A 11 -4.81 47.36 17.88
CA LEU A 11 -4.95 45.92 18.09
C LEU A 11 -5.38 45.16 16.83
N VAL A 12 -6.14 45.78 15.94
CA VAL A 12 -6.56 45.16 14.66
C VAL A 12 -5.37 44.70 13.79
N PRO A 13 -4.37 45.55 13.45
CA PRO A 13 -3.23 45.10 12.64
C PRO A 13 -2.38 44.06 13.38
N LEU A 14 -2.25 44.15 14.70
CA LEU A 14 -1.56 43.13 15.51
C LEU A 14 -2.28 41.78 15.46
N GLY A 15 -3.61 41.78 15.55
CA GLY A 15 -4.44 40.59 15.42
C GLY A 15 -4.37 39.96 14.03
N LEU A 16 -4.39 40.79 12.97
CA LEU A 16 -4.22 40.32 11.59
C LEU A 16 -2.82 39.71 11.36
N LEU A 17 -1.79 40.31 11.93
CA LEU A 17 -0.41 39.80 11.83
C LEU A 17 -0.29 38.46 12.56
N ALA A 18 -0.81 38.37 13.79
CA ALA A 18 -0.84 37.13 14.56
C ALA A 18 -1.64 36.02 13.84
N TYR A 19 -2.78 36.36 13.24
CA TYR A 19 -3.56 35.43 12.44
C TYR A 19 -2.79 34.96 11.21
N HIS A 20 -2.22 35.89 10.43
CA HIS A 20 -1.52 35.54 9.20
C HIS A 20 -0.30 34.65 9.45
N TYR A 21 0.48 34.92 10.50
CA TYR A 21 1.68 34.13 10.82
C TYR A 21 1.41 32.86 11.64
N GLY A 22 0.24 32.73 12.25
CA GLY A 22 -0.20 31.51 12.94
C GLY A 22 -1.26 30.75 12.12
N PRO A 23 -2.56 30.85 12.47
CA PRO A 23 -3.65 30.11 11.83
C PRO A 23 -3.70 30.23 10.29
N GLY A 24 -3.37 31.39 9.73
CA GLY A 24 -3.41 31.63 8.29
C GLY A 24 -2.42 30.77 7.50
N ARG A 25 -1.23 30.53 8.05
CA ARG A 25 -0.22 29.64 7.42
C ARG A 25 -0.64 28.18 7.49
N GLU A 26 -1.22 27.77 8.61
CA GLU A 26 -1.73 26.42 8.81
C GLU A 26 -2.88 26.09 7.84
N LEU A 27 -3.82 27.03 7.66
CA LEU A 27 -4.90 26.87 6.68
C LEU A 27 -4.36 26.75 5.26
N MET A 28 -3.37 27.55 4.87
CA MET A 28 -2.73 27.41 3.54
C MET A 28 -2.06 26.05 3.34
N THR A 29 -1.45 25.47 4.37
CA THR A 29 -0.87 24.13 4.27
C THR A 29 -1.93 23.04 4.13
N ILE A 30 -3.07 23.19 4.80
CA ILE A 30 -4.21 22.28 4.66
C ILE A 30 -4.80 22.38 3.25
N ASP A 31 -5.00 23.59 2.73
CA ASP A 31 -5.51 23.80 1.37
C ASP A 31 -4.55 23.23 0.31
N ALA A 32 -3.25 23.39 0.51
CA ALA A 32 -2.23 22.80 -0.36
C ALA A 32 -2.26 21.27 -0.31
N ALA A 33 -2.35 20.67 0.88
CA ALA A 33 -2.48 19.23 1.04
C ALA A 33 -3.76 18.71 0.37
N ALA A 34 -4.89 19.38 0.57
CA ALA A 34 -6.17 19.02 -0.05
C ALA A 34 -6.09 19.06 -1.59
N SER A 35 -5.52 20.12 -2.17
CA SER A 35 -5.29 20.21 -3.62
C SER A 35 -4.42 19.06 -4.14
N THR A 36 -3.35 18.70 -3.41
CA THR A 36 -2.48 17.58 -3.78
C THR A 36 -3.23 16.25 -3.76
N LEU A 37 -4.08 16.03 -2.74
CA LEU A 37 -4.88 14.81 -2.58
C LEU A 37 -5.99 14.72 -3.65
N ASP A 38 -6.64 15.82 -4.01
CA ASP A 38 -7.63 15.84 -5.09
C ASP A 38 -7.00 15.49 -6.45
N GLN A 39 -5.79 15.99 -6.71
CA GLN A 39 -5.02 15.62 -7.90
C GLN A 39 -4.61 14.14 -7.88
N ALA A 40 -4.20 13.62 -6.71
CA ALA A 40 -3.88 12.20 -6.54
C ALA A 40 -5.10 11.32 -6.83
N LYS A 41 -6.27 11.71 -6.33
CA LYS A 41 -7.54 11.03 -6.60
C LYS A 41 -7.91 11.07 -8.08
N ALA A 42 -7.79 12.22 -8.74
CA ALA A 42 -8.07 12.33 -10.17
C ALA A 42 -7.15 11.42 -11.01
N LYS A 43 -5.87 11.28 -10.63
CA LYS A 43 -4.93 10.34 -11.26
C LYS A 43 -5.33 8.88 -11.02
N ALA A 44 -5.79 8.54 -9.81
CA ALA A 44 -6.32 7.22 -9.52
C ALA A 44 -7.54 6.90 -10.37
N ASP A 45 -8.49 7.84 -10.49
CA ASP A 45 -9.69 7.70 -11.32
C ASP A 45 -9.34 7.58 -12.82
N ALA A 46 -8.25 8.21 -13.27
CA ALA A 46 -7.71 8.07 -14.62
C ALA A 46 -6.89 6.77 -14.84
N GLY A 47 -6.67 5.98 -13.80
CA GLY A 47 -5.87 4.75 -13.85
C GLY A 47 -4.35 4.96 -13.83
N ASP A 48 -3.87 6.17 -13.57
CA ASP A 48 -2.45 6.47 -13.37
C ASP A 48 -2.07 6.21 -11.90
N TRP A 49 -1.98 4.93 -11.56
CA TRP A 49 -1.77 4.47 -10.19
C TRP A 49 -0.43 4.94 -9.61
N ASN A 50 0.63 4.98 -10.41
CA ASN A 50 1.95 5.42 -9.95
C ASN A 50 1.94 6.93 -9.60
N ALA A 51 1.32 7.76 -10.44
CA ALA A 51 1.22 9.18 -10.14
C ALA A 51 0.23 9.47 -9.00
N ALA A 52 -0.80 8.64 -8.82
CA ALA A 52 -1.70 8.69 -7.68
C ALA A 52 -0.97 8.36 -6.36
N ILE A 53 -0.18 7.29 -6.35
CA ILE A 53 0.64 6.90 -5.18
C ILE A 53 1.55 8.04 -4.77
N ALA A 54 2.28 8.65 -5.71
CA ALA A 54 3.17 9.78 -5.42
C ALA A 54 2.40 10.97 -4.82
N GLY A 55 1.22 11.28 -5.37
CA GLY A 55 0.37 12.35 -4.84
C GLY A 55 -0.19 12.07 -3.45
N TYR A 56 -0.60 10.83 -3.16
CA TYR A 56 -1.05 10.45 -1.82
C TYR A 56 0.08 10.47 -0.79
N GLU A 57 1.28 10.00 -1.14
CA GLU A 57 2.46 10.09 -0.28
C GLU A 57 2.83 11.56 0.01
N GLU A 58 2.80 12.43 -1.00
CA GLU A 58 3.05 13.86 -0.85
C GLU A 58 1.99 14.54 0.01
N GLY A 59 0.70 14.26 -0.24
CA GLY A 59 -0.40 14.78 0.55
C GLY A 59 -0.32 14.35 2.02
N LEU A 60 0.02 13.09 2.29
CA LEU A 60 0.26 12.59 3.66
C LEU A 60 1.42 13.29 4.35
N ALA A 61 2.49 13.64 3.63
CA ALA A 61 3.64 14.35 4.19
C ALA A 61 3.31 15.81 4.55
N GLN A 62 2.34 16.41 3.85
CA GLN A 62 1.88 17.79 4.10
C GLN A 62 0.77 17.87 5.15
N LEU A 63 0.05 16.77 5.39
CA LEU A 63 -1.10 16.75 6.28
C LEU A 63 -0.67 16.98 7.74
N PRO A 64 -1.35 17.90 8.47
CA PRO A 64 -1.10 18.10 9.90
C PRO A 64 -1.32 16.82 10.72
N LYS A 65 -0.49 16.62 11.75
CA LYS A 65 -0.47 15.38 12.55
C LYS A 65 -1.74 15.16 13.38
N ASP A 66 -2.49 16.21 13.67
CA ASP A 66 -3.76 16.17 14.38
C ASP A 66 -4.93 15.70 13.49
N LYS A 67 -4.76 15.68 12.15
CA LYS A 67 -5.73 15.16 11.17
C LYS A 67 -5.64 13.64 11.00
N LEU A 68 -5.66 12.92 12.13
CA LEU A 68 -5.44 11.47 12.18
C LEU A 68 -6.45 10.68 11.33
N GLU A 69 -7.74 11.03 11.40
CA GLU A 69 -8.79 10.31 10.68
C GLU A 69 -8.65 10.44 9.15
N GLU A 70 -8.29 11.64 8.69
CA GLU A 70 -8.01 11.94 7.29
C GLU A 70 -6.75 11.22 6.81
N ALA A 71 -5.69 11.22 7.61
CA ALA A 71 -4.46 10.46 7.32
C ALA A 71 -4.76 8.96 7.13
N ARG A 72 -5.61 8.36 7.98
CA ARG A 72 -6.00 6.95 7.89
C ARG A 72 -6.79 6.66 6.62
N ARG A 73 -7.72 7.53 6.23
CA ARG A 73 -8.47 7.42 4.97
C ARG A 73 -7.55 7.49 3.75
N ILE A 74 -6.61 8.42 3.74
CA ILE A 74 -5.64 8.55 2.65
C ILE A 74 -4.72 7.33 2.59
N ARG A 75 -4.28 6.78 3.73
CA ARG A 75 -3.47 5.55 3.78
C ARG A 75 -4.22 4.35 3.18
N LEU A 76 -5.53 4.25 3.41
CA LEU A 76 -6.37 3.22 2.78
C LEU A 76 -6.41 3.39 1.25
N GLU A 77 -6.66 4.61 0.75
CA GLU A 77 -6.68 4.88 -0.70
C GLU A 77 -5.32 4.67 -1.37
N LEU A 78 -4.25 5.07 -0.69
CA LEU A 78 -2.87 4.82 -1.11
C LEU A 78 -2.60 3.31 -1.23
N ALA A 79 -3.01 2.51 -0.25
CA ALA A 79 -2.85 1.06 -0.31
C ALA A 79 -3.63 0.43 -1.47
N LYS A 80 -4.88 0.88 -1.72
CA LYS A 80 -5.66 0.45 -2.89
C LYS A 80 -4.96 0.79 -4.20
N ALA A 81 -4.41 2.01 -4.33
CA ALA A 81 -3.65 2.39 -5.50
C ALA A 81 -2.38 1.53 -5.68
N ARG A 82 -1.71 1.14 -4.59
CA ARG A 82 -0.57 0.20 -4.62
C ARG A 82 -0.96 -1.20 -5.08
N MET A 83 -2.13 -1.70 -4.70
CA MET A 83 -2.66 -2.97 -5.21
C MET A 83 -2.84 -2.94 -6.73
N GLU A 84 -3.28 -1.80 -7.28
CA GLU A 84 -3.44 -1.60 -8.73
C GLU A 84 -2.11 -1.34 -9.47
N ALA A 85 -1.07 -0.88 -8.76
CA ALA A 85 0.26 -0.59 -9.30
C ALA A 85 1.26 -1.76 -9.18
N ALA A 86 0.78 -2.99 -9.04
CA ALA A 86 1.62 -4.19 -8.84
C ALA A 86 2.57 -4.10 -7.61
N GLN A 87 2.18 -3.33 -6.58
CA GLN A 87 2.92 -3.19 -5.31
C GLN A 87 2.22 -3.94 -4.17
N LEU A 88 1.71 -5.15 -4.46
CA LEU A 88 0.85 -5.90 -3.55
C LEU A 88 1.49 -6.24 -2.19
N PRO A 89 2.78 -6.67 -2.10
CA PRO A 89 3.40 -6.93 -0.80
C PRO A 89 3.43 -5.70 0.11
N LYS A 90 3.78 -4.52 -0.44
CA LYS A 90 3.79 -3.26 0.29
C LYS A 90 2.39 -2.86 0.73
N ALA A 91 1.40 -2.97 -0.16
CA ALA A 91 0.01 -2.70 0.17
C ALA A 91 -0.49 -3.60 1.31
N ARG A 92 -0.16 -4.90 1.29
CA ARG A 92 -0.53 -5.87 2.33
C ARG A 92 0.02 -5.47 3.70
N GLU A 93 1.30 -5.12 3.77
CA GLU A 93 1.97 -4.72 5.01
C GLU A 93 1.34 -3.46 5.61
N GLU A 94 1.08 -2.46 4.77
CA GLU A 94 0.52 -1.18 5.23
C GLU A 94 -0.96 -1.29 5.61
N LEU A 95 -1.73 -2.14 4.92
CA LEU A 95 -3.11 -2.46 5.29
C LEU A 95 -3.18 -3.22 6.61
N ALA A 96 -2.26 -4.17 6.84
CA ALA A 96 -2.16 -4.87 8.13
C ALA A 96 -1.86 -3.88 9.27
N ALA A 97 -0.86 -3.01 9.08
CA ALA A 97 -0.54 -1.98 10.06
C ALA A 97 -1.71 -1.01 10.31
N LEU A 98 -2.45 -0.61 9.26
CA LEU A 98 -3.62 0.27 9.40
C LEU A 98 -4.79 -0.45 10.08
N ALA A 99 -5.03 -1.73 9.78
CA ALA A 99 -6.05 -2.54 10.43
C ALA A 99 -5.78 -2.70 11.92
N ASP A 100 -4.52 -2.97 12.30
CA ASP A 100 -4.09 -3.07 13.70
C ASP A 100 -4.27 -1.73 14.43
N GLU A 101 -3.87 -0.62 13.81
CA GLU A 101 -4.08 0.73 14.36
C GLU A 101 -5.56 1.03 14.61
N LEU A 102 -6.43 0.72 13.65
CA LEU A 102 -7.88 0.93 13.76
C LEU A 102 -8.55 -0.03 14.76
N ALA A 103 -7.98 -1.21 15.00
CA ALA A 103 -8.47 -2.13 16.01
C ALA A 103 -8.10 -1.69 17.44
N GLN A 104 -6.97 -1.02 17.61
CA GLN A 104 -6.48 -0.51 18.89
C GLN A 104 -7.14 0.80 19.33
N ASP A 105 -7.78 1.52 18.40
CA ASP A 105 -8.46 2.79 18.67
C ASP A 105 -9.99 2.58 18.83
N PRO A 106 -10.55 2.69 20.06
CA PRO A 106 -11.98 2.54 20.29
C PRO A 106 -12.85 3.59 19.58
N ASN A 107 -12.26 4.72 19.21
CA ASN A 107 -12.94 5.82 18.52
C ASN A 107 -12.77 5.73 16.99
N ALA A 108 -12.09 4.70 16.47
CA ALA A 108 -11.94 4.52 15.04
C ALA A 108 -13.30 4.36 14.35
N HIS A 109 -13.51 5.10 13.26
CA HIS A 109 -14.74 5.06 12.50
C HIS A 109 -15.02 3.65 11.97
N ALA A 110 -16.16 3.06 12.36
CA ALA A 110 -16.47 1.65 12.07
C ALA A 110 -16.39 1.30 10.59
N LYS A 111 -16.92 2.18 9.72
CA LYS A 111 -16.86 1.99 8.26
C LYS A 111 -15.42 1.95 7.74
N LEU A 112 -14.52 2.79 8.26
CA LEU A 112 -13.12 2.83 7.81
C LEU A 112 -12.37 1.57 8.25
N ARG A 113 -12.65 1.11 9.48
CA ARG A 113 -12.15 -0.17 10.00
C ARG A 113 -12.61 -1.34 9.12
N ASP A 114 -13.90 -1.45 8.87
CA ASP A 114 -14.44 -2.58 8.10
C ASP A 114 -13.96 -2.54 6.63
N GLU A 115 -13.85 -1.36 6.03
CA GLU A 115 -13.30 -1.19 4.68
C GLU A 115 -11.80 -1.53 4.61
N THR A 116 -11.02 -1.18 5.63
CA THR A 116 -9.60 -1.56 5.73
C THR A 116 -9.44 -3.06 5.85
N ILE A 117 -10.23 -3.73 6.71
CA ILE A 117 -10.21 -5.18 6.87
C ILE A 117 -10.61 -5.88 5.56
N ALA A 118 -11.64 -5.37 4.87
CA ALA A 118 -12.07 -5.93 3.59
C ALA A 118 -10.97 -5.80 2.52
N THR A 119 -10.28 -4.65 2.48
CA THR A 119 -9.19 -4.40 1.55
C THR A 119 -7.95 -5.26 1.88
N LEU A 120 -7.64 -5.46 3.16
CA LEU A 120 -6.58 -6.36 3.62
C LEU A 120 -6.87 -7.81 3.22
N ALA A 121 -8.09 -8.29 3.43
CA ALA A 121 -8.50 -9.64 3.04
C ALA A 121 -8.34 -9.85 1.52
N ASN A 122 -8.71 -8.85 0.70
CA ASN A 122 -8.51 -8.89 -0.75
C ASN A 122 -7.02 -8.87 -1.13
N SER A 123 -6.20 -8.07 -0.44
CA SER A 123 -4.76 -8.08 -0.65
C SER A 123 -4.15 -9.45 -0.37
N ARG A 124 -4.53 -10.09 0.74
CA ARG A 124 -4.09 -11.44 1.09
C ARG A 124 -4.57 -12.49 0.09
N PHE A 125 -5.81 -12.39 -0.39
CA PHE A 125 -6.33 -13.24 -1.46
C PHE A 125 -5.45 -13.16 -2.72
N TYR A 126 -5.12 -11.95 -3.18
CA TYR A 126 -4.24 -11.78 -4.35
C TYR A 126 -2.80 -12.21 -4.07
N MET A 127 -2.30 -12.05 -2.84
CA MET A 127 -0.98 -12.55 -2.45
C MET A 127 -0.93 -14.07 -2.53
N THR A 128 -1.94 -14.76 -1.99
CA THR A 128 -2.08 -16.22 -2.14
C THR A 128 -2.12 -16.62 -3.62
N TYR A 129 -2.90 -15.91 -4.44
CA TYR A 129 -2.99 -16.19 -5.87
C TYR A 129 -1.60 -16.12 -6.54
N LEU A 130 -0.82 -15.07 -6.25
CA LEU A 130 0.55 -14.92 -6.76
C LEU A 130 1.47 -16.02 -6.26
N MET A 131 1.47 -16.31 -4.96
CA MET A 131 2.33 -17.33 -4.37
C MET A 131 2.06 -18.73 -4.95
N LYS A 132 0.79 -19.06 -5.22
CA LYS A 132 0.43 -20.33 -5.87
C LYS A 132 0.87 -20.37 -7.32
N LEU A 133 0.73 -19.28 -8.08
CA LEU A 133 1.27 -19.18 -9.45
C LEU A 133 2.80 -19.33 -9.48
N GLU A 134 3.49 -18.78 -8.48
CA GLU A 134 4.93 -18.89 -8.31
C GLU A 134 5.39 -20.29 -7.84
N GLY A 135 4.46 -21.19 -7.50
CA GLY A 135 4.76 -22.53 -7.04
C GLY A 135 5.34 -22.59 -5.63
N LEU A 136 5.03 -21.61 -4.77
CA LEU A 136 5.44 -21.65 -3.36
C LEU A 136 4.69 -22.76 -2.61
N PRO A 137 5.32 -23.38 -1.59
CA PRO A 137 4.69 -24.45 -0.83
C PRO A 137 3.54 -23.91 0.05
N ASP A 138 2.64 -24.81 0.42
CA ASP A 138 1.43 -24.52 1.21
C ASP A 138 1.72 -23.78 2.51
N SER A 139 2.81 -24.14 3.21
CA SER A 139 3.23 -23.46 4.43
C SER A 139 3.48 -21.95 4.28
N GLU A 140 3.69 -21.47 3.05
CA GLU A 140 3.92 -20.06 2.73
C GLU A 140 2.64 -19.32 2.37
N TRP A 141 1.73 -19.95 1.62
CA TRP A 141 0.51 -19.28 1.15
C TRP A 141 -0.73 -19.54 2.00
N GLU A 142 -0.78 -20.65 2.74
CA GLU A 142 -1.90 -21.01 3.62
C GLU A 142 -2.16 -19.96 4.72
N PRO A 143 -1.14 -19.42 5.42
CA PRO A 143 -1.39 -18.42 6.45
C PRO A 143 -2.08 -17.16 5.90
N GLU A 144 -1.74 -16.77 4.67
CA GLU A 144 -2.33 -15.61 4.01
C GLU A 144 -3.81 -15.82 3.70
N ILE A 145 -4.16 -16.96 3.08
CA ILE A 145 -5.55 -17.22 2.70
C ILE A 145 -6.43 -17.51 3.90
N GLU A 146 -5.89 -18.15 4.95
CA GLU A 146 -6.65 -18.37 6.18
C GLU A 146 -6.93 -17.07 6.91
N ALA A 147 -5.95 -16.16 6.96
CA ALA A 147 -6.18 -14.85 7.55
C ALA A 147 -7.25 -14.06 6.76
N ALA A 148 -7.25 -14.12 5.42
CA ALA A 148 -8.31 -13.54 4.59
C ALA A 148 -9.70 -14.15 4.91
N ARG A 149 -9.78 -15.46 5.13
CA ARG A 149 -11.03 -16.14 5.52
C ARG A 149 -11.54 -15.67 6.89
N GLN A 150 -10.66 -15.50 7.88
CA GLN A 150 -11.07 -15.02 9.20
C GLN A 150 -11.58 -13.58 9.14
N GLU A 151 -10.92 -12.73 8.37
CA GLU A 151 -11.32 -11.34 8.15
C GLU A 151 -12.69 -11.24 7.48
N GLN A 152 -12.95 -12.03 6.44
CA GLN A 152 -14.27 -12.02 5.78
C GLN A 152 -15.37 -12.57 6.68
N LYS A 153 -15.10 -13.60 7.49
CA LYS A 153 -16.07 -14.08 8.50
C LYS A 153 -16.44 -12.98 9.51
N LEU A 154 -15.44 -12.25 10.01
CA LEU A 154 -15.66 -11.13 10.91
C LEU A 154 -16.53 -10.04 10.26
N LEU A 155 -16.29 -9.73 8.98
CA LEU A 155 -17.08 -8.75 8.23
C LEU A 155 -18.51 -9.21 7.98
N VAL A 156 -18.73 -10.49 7.64
CA VAL A 156 -20.08 -11.08 7.53
C VAL A 156 -20.83 -10.93 8.86
N GLN A 157 -20.18 -11.27 9.98
CA GLN A 157 -20.78 -11.15 11.30
C GLN A 157 -21.19 -9.70 11.59
N ARG A 158 -20.26 -8.74 11.44
CA ARG A 158 -20.52 -7.32 11.70
C ARG A 158 -21.61 -6.75 10.81
N ALA A 159 -21.60 -7.08 9.52
CA ALA A 159 -22.64 -6.65 8.58
C ALA A 159 -24.01 -7.21 8.95
N THR A 160 -24.07 -8.47 9.39
CA THR A 160 -25.31 -9.11 9.87
C THR A 160 -25.84 -8.43 11.14
N GLU A 161 -24.96 -8.15 12.11
CA GLU A 161 -25.31 -7.43 13.34
C GLU A 161 -25.79 -6.00 13.06
N ALA A 162 -25.23 -5.34 12.05
CA ALA A 162 -25.65 -4.02 11.59
C ALA A 162 -26.93 -4.04 10.72
N GLY A 163 -27.45 -5.22 10.35
CA GLY A 163 -28.60 -5.36 9.45
C GLY A 163 -28.30 -5.03 7.98
N ASP A 164 -27.03 -4.90 7.60
CA ASP A 164 -26.60 -4.65 6.22
C ASP A 164 -26.49 -5.98 5.45
N THR A 165 -27.62 -6.41 4.91
CA THR A 165 -27.72 -7.68 4.15
C THR A 165 -26.91 -7.67 2.87
N ALA A 166 -26.69 -6.50 2.26
CA ALA A 166 -25.91 -6.37 1.04
C ALA A 166 -24.42 -6.56 1.31
N ALA A 167 -23.89 -5.91 2.36
CA ALA A 167 -22.52 -6.11 2.81
C ALA A 167 -22.30 -7.55 3.29
N ALA A 168 -23.22 -8.11 4.09
CA ALA A 168 -23.11 -9.48 4.58
C ALA A 168 -23.02 -10.49 3.42
N LYS A 169 -23.86 -10.33 2.39
CA LYS A 169 -23.79 -11.16 1.18
C LYS A 169 -22.47 -11.01 0.45
N LYS A 170 -22.02 -9.77 0.22
CA LYS A 170 -20.74 -9.50 -0.46
C LYS A 170 -19.57 -10.19 0.26
N HIS A 171 -19.46 -10.00 1.57
CA HIS A 171 -18.39 -10.62 2.36
C HIS A 171 -18.50 -12.16 2.39
N SER A 172 -19.71 -12.72 2.32
CA SER A 172 -19.92 -14.15 2.17
C SER A 172 -19.42 -14.67 0.82
N ASP A 173 -19.68 -13.94 -0.27
CA ASP A 173 -19.21 -14.30 -1.62
C ASP A 173 -17.66 -14.21 -1.70
N ASP A 174 -17.06 -13.21 -1.07
CA ASP A 174 -15.61 -13.07 -0.97
C ASP A 174 -15.00 -14.19 -0.10
N LEU A 175 -15.64 -14.58 0.99
CA LEU A 175 -15.24 -15.73 1.81
C LEU A 175 -15.24 -17.05 1.02
N GLU A 176 -16.30 -17.29 0.24
CA GLU A 176 -16.37 -18.46 -0.64
C GLU A 176 -15.28 -18.44 -1.72
N SER A 177 -14.95 -17.26 -2.23
CA SER A 177 -13.85 -17.09 -3.18
C SER A 177 -12.51 -17.46 -2.55
N ALA A 178 -12.25 -17.04 -1.31
CA ALA A 178 -11.04 -17.43 -0.57
C ALA A 178 -10.98 -18.94 -0.30
N ILE A 179 -12.11 -19.57 0.06
CA ILE A 179 -12.19 -21.03 0.24
C ILE A 179 -11.90 -21.78 -1.06
N LYS A 180 -12.44 -21.30 -2.20
CA LYS A 180 -12.17 -21.88 -3.51
C LYS A 180 -10.69 -21.76 -3.88
N LEU A 181 -10.07 -20.59 -3.67
CA LEU A 181 -8.65 -20.39 -3.96
C LEU A 181 -7.75 -21.30 -3.11
N ALA A 182 -8.06 -21.45 -1.82
CA ALA A 182 -7.31 -22.35 -0.94
C ALA A 182 -7.31 -23.80 -1.46
N ARG A 183 -8.45 -24.27 -1.98
CA ARG A 183 -8.64 -25.64 -2.50
C ARG A 183 -8.20 -25.85 -3.95
N MET A 184 -7.92 -24.77 -4.67
CA MET A 184 -7.57 -24.82 -6.09
C MET A 184 -6.14 -25.33 -6.27
N GLU A 185 -5.91 -26.27 -7.17
CA GLU A 185 -4.56 -26.69 -7.50
C GLU A 185 -3.86 -25.67 -8.41
N PRO A 186 -2.51 -25.55 -8.39
CA PRO A 186 -1.77 -24.63 -9.25
C PRO A 186 -2.10 -24.77 -10.74
N GLU A 187 -2.35 -26.01 -11.22
CA GLU A 187 -2.71 -26.28 -12.62
C GLU A 187 -4.04 -25.63 -13.03
N GLU A 188 -4.99 -25.56 -12.09
CA GLU A 188 -6.27 -24.88 -12.33
C GLU A 188 -6.13 -23.36 -12.37
N LEU A 189 -5.09 -22.81 -11.72
CA LEU A 189 -4.78 -21.38 -11.72
C LEU A 189 -4.11 -20.92 -13.01
N TYR A 190 -3.22 -21.72 -13.60
CA TYR A 190 -2.52 -21.36 -14.84
C TYR A 190 -3.47 -21.17 -16.04
N GLY A 191 -4.61 -21.85 -16.06
CA GLY A 191 -5.63 -21.71 -17.11
C GLY A 191 -6.57 -20.52 -16.93
N LYS A 192 -6.49 -19.79 -15.80
CA LYS A 192 -7.38 -18.67 -15.48
C LYS A 192 -6.75 -17.33 -15.86
N ALA A 193 -7.60 -16.37 -16.24
CA ALA A 193 -7.16 -15.00 -16.47
C ALA A 193 -6.57 -14.43 -15.16
N ILE A 194 -5.32 -13.96 -15.23
CA ILE A 194 -4.64 -13.35 -14.09
C ILE A 194 -5.38 -12.06 -13.71
N PRO A 195 -5.79 -11.90 -12.44
CA PRO A 195 -6.39 -10.66 -11.96
C PRO A 195 -5.48 -9.47 -12.25
N LYS A 196 -6.06 -8.31 -12.56
CA LYS A 196 -5.29 -7.09 -12.90
C LYS A 196 -4.28 -6.73 -11.81
N GLN A 197 -4.66 -6.90 -10.54
CA GLN A 197 -3.83 -6.65 -9.35
C GLN A 197 -2.62 -7.59 -9.25
N CYS A 198 -2.67 -8.73 -9.93
CA CYS A 198 -1.61 -9.72 -10.00
C CYS A 198 -0.76 -9.59 -11.29
N ASN A 199 -1.18 -8.79 -12.26
CA ASN A 199 -0.47 -8.68 -13.54
C ASN A 199 0.83 -7.87 -13.38
N GLY A 200 1.96 -8.48 -13.73
CA GLY A 200 3.28 -7.87 -13.57
C GLY A 200 3.73 -7.71 -12.10
N CYS A 201 3.02 -8.31 -11.16
CA CYS A 201 3.33 -8.28 -9.73
C CYS A 201 4.13 -9.53 -9.32
N CYS A 202 4.85 -9.40 -8.20
CA CYS A 202 5.57 -10.48 -7.55
C CYS A 202 5.14 -10.52 -6.08
N SER A 203 5.04 -11.72 -5.49
CA SER A 203 4.77 -11.91 -4.05
C SER A 203 5.87 -11.35 -3.12
N GLY A 204 6.96 -10.81 -3.68
CA GLY A 204 8.18 -10.45 -2.96
C GLY A 204 9.18 -11.61 -2.84
N LYS A 205 8.78 -12.82 -3.23
CA LYS A 205 9.63 -14.03 -3.22
C LYS A 205 10.08 -14.52 -4.59
N CYS A 206 9.68 -13.86 -5.68
CA CYS A 206 10.20 -14.20 -7.00
C CYS A 206 11.73 -14.11 -6.96
N ALA A 207 12.36 -15.15 -7.49
CA ALA A 207 13.80 -15.23 -7.60
C ALA A 207 14.35 -13.89 -8.10
N SER A 208 15.19 -13.30 -7.28
CA SER A 208 15.94 -12.08 -7.50
C SER A 208 16.44 -11.94 -8.94
N ASN A 209 15.64 -11.32 -9.80
CA ASN A 209 16.11 -10.61 -10.99
C ASN A 209 16.12 -9.12 -10.67
N LYS A 210 16.90 -8.74 -9.65
CA LYS A 210 17.62 -7.48 -9.77
C LYS A 210 18.50 -7.65 -11.02
N PRO A 211 18.50 -6.74 -12.01
CA PRO A 211 19.57 -6.76 -13.00
C PRO A 211 20.87 -6.70 -12.22
N GLY A 212 21.61 -7.82 -12.23
CA GLY A 212 22.88 -7.91 -11.54
C GLY A 212 23.71 -6.72 -11.97
N LYS A 213 24.19 -5.93 -11.01
CA LYS A 213 25.23 -4.93 -11.28
C LYS A 213 26.28 -5.65 -12.12
N LYS A 214 26.46 -5.22 -13.39
CA LYS A 214 27.52 -5.76 -14.25
C LYS A 214 28.79 -5.79 -13.40
N PRO A 215 29.52 -6.92 -13.33
CA PRO A 215 30.79 -6.95 -12.65
C PRO A 215 31.63 -5.82 -13.22
N SER A 216 32.02 -4.87 -12.37
CA SER A 216 32.95 -3.82 -12.76
C SER A 216 34.18 -4.50 -13.33
N GLN A 217 34.50 -4.23 -14.60
CA GLN A 217 35.72 -4.72 -15.22
C GLN A 217 36.89 -4.34 -14.31
N LYS A 218 37.59 -5.35 -13.77
CA LYS A 218 38.87 -5.13 -13.09
C LYS A 218 39.78 -4.37 -14.06
N PRO A 219 40.50 -3.32 -13.62
CA PRO A 219 41.53 -2.71 -14.45
C PRO A 219 42.53 -3.79 -14.86
N LYS A 220 42.83 -3.89 -16.16
CA LYS A 220 43.92 -4.74 -16.65
C LYS A 220 45.23 -4.21 -16.05
N ASP A 221 45.81 -4.95 -15.12
CA ASP A 221 47.16 -4.68 -14.64
C ASP A 221 48.14 -5.08 -15.74
N GLY A 222 48.88 -4.08 -16.25
CA GLY A 222 49.86 -4.24 -17.30
C GLY A 222 51.22 -4.59 -16.70
N ARG A 223 51.45 -5.85 -16.32
CA ARG A 223 52.77 -6.34 -15.88
C ARG A 223 53.02 -7.82 -16.23
N GLY A 224 54.06 -8.05 -17.04
CA GLY A 224 54.85 -9.29 -17.13
C GLY A 224 54.27 -10.39 -18.04
N ALA A 225 54.69 -10.56 -19.30
CA ALA A 225 55.99 -11.03 -19.80
C ALA A 225 56.27 -12.53 -19.55
N GLY A 226 55.95 -13.33 -20.57
CA GLY A 226 56.76 -14.40 -21.16
C GLY A 226 57.22 -15.58 -20.31
N SER A 227 56.82 -16.80 -20.69
CA SER A 227 57.75 -17.89 -21.06
C SER A 227 57.00 -19.18 -21.45
N GLY A 228 57.36 -19.74 -22.61
CA GLY A 228 57.41 -21.19 -22.89
C GLY A 228 56.10 -21.94 -23.18
N ALA A 229 55.98 -22.45 -24.41
CA ALA A 229 55.12 -23.58 -24.76
C ALA A 229 55.88 -24.93 -24.62
N PRO A 230 55.25 -26.08 -24.86
CA PRO A 230 54.93 -27.13 -23.89
C PRO A 230 56.00 -28.25 -23.83
N MET A 231 55.91 -29.11 -22.81
CA MET A 231 56.53 -30.44 -22.86
C MET A 231 55.45 -31.49 -22.57
N ASP A 232 55.34 -32.40 -23.52
CA ASP A 232 54.39 -33.49 -23.61
C ASP A 232 54.88 -34.64 -22.73
N GLY A 233 53.96 -35.31 -22.03
CA GLY A 233 54.30 -36.40 -21.12
C GLY A 233 53.15 -37.38 -20.96
N GLU A 234 52.89 -38.16 -22.00
CA GLU A 234 52.27 -39.48 -21.88
C GLU A 234 53.33 -40.50 -21.44
N GLY A 235 52.97 -41.39 -20.52
CA GLY A 235 53.73 -42.62 -20.27
C GLY A 235 53.57 -43.20 -18.88
N SER A 236 52.72 -44.23 -18.81
CA SER A 236 52.76 -45.45 -17.97
C SER A 236 53.53 -45.46 -16.65
#